data_AF-A0AAV1CSE1-F1
#
_entry.id   AF-A0AAV1CSE1-F1
#
_cell.length_a   1.000
_cell.length_b   1.000
_cell.length_c   1.000
_cell.angle_alpha   90.00
_cell.angle_beta   90.00
_cell.angle_gamma   90.00
#
_symmetry.space_group_name_H-M   'P 1'
#
loop_
_entity.id
_entity.type
_entity.pdbx_description
1 polymer ?
#
loop_
_entity_poly.entity_id
_entity_poly.type
_entity_poly.pdbx_seq_one_letter_code
_entity_poly.pdbx_strand_id
1 'polypeptide(L)'
;MCPEILATPLRDVIRPAVTFLLREAQVRGRDLRHVINRRPRLLTRSVDRQLRPTLYFLQGTIGIEDVSRCAPLLSCCVETKFIPRLDYFLKLGLPKRDAISLFRRFPSLFCYSVEENLEPKFNYFLVEMGRELRELVDFPHYFSFSLENRIKPRHKMCVDKGVYLSLPVMLKTPESRFRKRLDVCCNSSIPLRSSPLWRNNGTLDEEAIPSGSAISRMYKKLAAMKIDHSLMLQFASLRVETSALFTA
;
A
#
# COMPACT_ATOMS: atom_id res chain seq x y z
N MET A 1 -19.28 16.78 -1.05
CA MET A 1 -20.63 16.96 -0.47
C MET A 1 -21.37 15.63 -0.47
N CYS A 2 -22.25 15.39 0.50
CA CYS A 2 -23.13 14.21 0.57
C CYS A 2 -24.58 14.69 0.62
N PRO A 3 -25.24 14.87 -0.54
CA PRO A 3 -26.62 15.39 -0.59
C PRO A 3 -27.61 14.46 0.13
N GLU A 4 -27.27 13.17 0.28
CA GLU A 4 -28.12 12.16 0.91
C GLU A 4 -28.36 12.44 2.40
N ILE A 5 -27.50 13.24 3.05
CA ILE A 5 -27.66 13.65 4.46
C ILE A 5 -28.87 14.56 4.63
N LEU A 6 -29.17 15.40 3.64
CA LEU A 6 -30.31 16.33 3.71
C LEU A 6 -31.64 15.60 3.53
N ALA A 7 -31.63 14.45 2.85
CA ALA A 7 -32.81 13.64 2.58
C ALA A 7 -33.05 12.54 3.63
N THR A 8 -32.12 12.32 4.59
CA THR A 8 -32.23 11.23 5.56
C THR A 8 -32.93 11.66 6.85
N PRO A 9 -33.81 10.83 7.43
CA PRO A 9 -34.49 11.16 8.67
C PRO A 9 -33.50 11.24 9.83
N LEU A 10 -33.48 12.41 10.48
CA LEU A 10 -32.54 12.74 11.58
C LEU A 10 -32.62 11.75 12.74
N ARG A 11 -33.84 11.36 13.12
CA ARG A 11 -34.10 10.56 14.32
C ARG A 11 -33.66 9.11 14.18
N ASP A 12 -33.83 8.54 12.99
CA ASP A 12 -33.73 7.10 12.77
C ASP A 12 -32.38 6.67 12.20
N VAL A 13 -31.65 7.59 11.55
CA VAL A 13 -30.36 7.26 10.90
C VAL A 13 -29.21 8.04 11.53
N ILE A 14 -29.35 9.36 11.67
CA ILE A 14 -28.25 10.23 12.11
C ILE A 14 -27.97 10.07 13.61
N ARG A 15 -29.01 10.06 14.46
CA ARG A 15 -28.83 9.91 15.91
C ARG A 15 -28.18 8.57 16.31
N PRO A 16 -28.58 7.40 15.76
CA PRO A 16 -27.88 6.15 16.01
C PRO A 16 -26.42 6.18 15.56
N ALA A 17 -26.12 6.74 14.38
CA ALA A 17 -24.75 6.84 13.88
C ALA A 17 -23.85 7.70 14.79
N VAL A 18 -24.32 8.86 15.25
CA VAL A 18 -23.58 9.70 16.20
C VAL A 18 -23.40 8.98 17.54
N THR A 19 -24.44 8.31 18.04
CA THR A 19 -24.37 7.55 19.30
C THR A 19 -23.33 6.43 19.21
N PHE A 20 -23.32 5.70 18.09
CA PHE A 20 -22.32 4.69 17.79
C PHE A 20 -20.90 5.27 17.79
N LEU A 21 -20.67 6.39 17.09
CA LEU A 21 -19.33 7.01 17.01
C LEU A 21 -18.80 7.41 18.39
N LEU A 22 -19.66 7.97 19.25
CA LEU A 22 -19.27 8.42 20.59
C LEU A 22 -19.08 7.27 21.58
N ARG A 23 -19.97 6.26 21.56
CA ARG A 23 -20.03 5.21 22.58
C ARG A 23 -19.29 3.94 22.21
N GLU A 24 -19.47 3.44 20.99
CA GLU A 24 -18.88 2.18 20.53
C GLU A 24 -17.51 2.41 19.88
N ALA A 25 -17.41 3.35 18.93
CA ALA A 25 -16.14 3.67 18.26
C ALA A 25 -15.22 4.60 19.07
N GLN A 26 -15.66 5.04 20.25
CA GLN A 26 -14.90 5.87 21.20
C GLN A 26 -14.30 7.15 20.61
N VAL A 27 -14.96 7.74 19.60
CA VAL A 27 -14.57 9.03 19.06
C VAL A 27 -14.87 10.10 20.11
N ARG A 28 -13.86 10.86 20.53
CA ARG A 28 -14.07 11.95 21.50
C ARG A 28 -14.98 13.01 20.91
N GLY A 29 -15.85 13.60 21.72
CA GLY A 29 -16.79 14.63 21.25
C GLY A 29 -16.13 15.82 20.55
N ARG A 30 -14.93 16.22 20.99
CA ARG A 30 -14.12 17.27 20.35
C ARG A 30 -13.66 16.92 18.92
N ASP A 31 -13.45 15.64 18.65
CA ASP A 31 -12.94 15.13 17.36
C ASP A 31 -14.08 14.77 16.40
N LEU A 32 -15.31 14.63 16.92
CA LEU A 32 -16.50 14.22 16.16
C LEU A 32 -16.75 15.12 14.94
N ARG A 33 -16.66 16.45 15.11
CA ARG A 33 -16.81 17.41 14.01
C ARG A 33 -15.80 17.15 12.89
N HIS A 34 -14.53 16.90 13.24
CA HIS A 34 -13.49 16.62 12.26
C HIS A 34 -13.76 15.32 11.50
N VAL A 35 -14.16 14.25 12.22
CA VAL A 35 -14.47 12.95 11.64
C VAL A 35 -15.65 13.05 10.66
N ILE A 36 -16.74 13.71 11.06
CA ILE A 36 -17.93 13.90 10.22
C ILE A 36 -17.57 14.73 8.98
N ASN A 37 -16.83 15.83 9.13
CA ASN A 37 -16.44 16.67 8.00
C ASN A 37 -15.54 15.93 6.99
N ARG A 38 -14.65 15.04 7.48
CA ARG A 38 -13.82 14.19 6.62
C ARG A 38 -14.64 13.14 5.87
N ARG A 39 -15.68 12.58 6.51
CA ARG A 39 -16.50 11.52 5.91
C ARG A 39 -17.97 11.64 6.32
N PRO A 40 -18.74 12.54 5.67
CA PRO A 40 -20.13 12.78 6.06
C PRO A 40 -21.03 11.53 5.88
N ARG A 41 -20.67 10.63 4.95
CA ARG A 41 -21.34 9.35 4.74
C ARG A 41 -21.40 8.45 5.98
N LEU A 42 -20.60 8.68 7.02
CA LEU A 42 -20.72 7.95 8.28
C LEU A 42 -22.11 8.10 8.91
N LEU A 43 -22.78 9.24 8.68
CA LEU A 43 -24.10 9.53 9.24
C LEU A 43 -25.26 8.90 8.47
N THR A 44 -25.03 8.40 7.26
CA THR A 44 -26.08 7.80 6.41
C THR A 44 -26.01 6.29 6.33
N ARG A 45 -24.92 5.67 6.83
CA ARG A 45 -24.75 4.22 6.82
C ARG A 45 -25.46 3.58 8.00
N SER A 46 -25.96 2.36 7.79
CA SER A 46 -26.56 1.54 8.84
C SER A 46 -25.51 1.20 9.91
N VAL A 47 -25.86 1.45 11.17
CA VAL A 47 -25.00 1.08 12.30
C VAL A 47 -24.81 -0.44 12.33
N ASP A 48 -25.90 -1.20 12.25
CA ASP A 48 -25.87 -2.65 12.42
C ASP A 48 -25.26 -3.40 11.23
N ARG A 49 -25.57 -2.96 10.00
CA ARG A 49 -25.13 -3.66 8.78
C ARG A 49 -23.77 -3.19 8.26
N GLN A 50 -23.30 -2.01 8.65
CA GLN A 50 -22.11 -1.40 8.08
C GLN A 50 -21.12 -0.94 9.14
N LEU A 51 -21.50 -0.02 10.03
CA LEU A 51 -20.52 0.61 10.93
C LEU A 51 -19.96 -0.38 11.96
N ARG A 52 -20.82 -1.15 12.62
CA ARG A 52 -20.43 -2.10 13.68
C ARG A 52 -19.62 -3.29 13.15
N PRO A 53 -20.01 -3.98 12.05
CA PRO A 53 -19.17 -5.01 11.46
C PRO A 53 -17.78 -4.49 11.08
N THR A 54 -17.70 -3.26 10.57
CA THR A 54 -16.42 -2.64 10.22
C THR A 54 -15.58 -2.34 11.45
N LEU A 55 -16.19 -1.84 12.53
CA LEU A 55 -15.51 -1.63 13.81
C LEU A 55 -14.92 -2.93 14.36
N TYR A 56 -15.72 -4.00 14.38
CA TYR A 56 -15.30 -5.32 14.86
C TYR A 56 -14.16 -5.90 14.02
N PHE A 57 -14.19 -5.71 12.71
CA PHE A 57 -13.07 -6.12 11.85
C PHE A 57 -11.79 -5.34 12.18
N LEU A 58 -11.88 -4.01 12.33
CA LEU A 58 -10.71 -3.17 12.60
C LEU A 58 -10.11 -3.46 13.99
N GLN A 59 -10.94 -3.64 15.01
CA GLN A 59 -10.48 -3.94 16.37
C GLN A 59 -10.08 -5.41 16.53
N GLY A 60 -10.93 -6.35 16.13
CA GLY A 60 -10.72 -7.78 16.35
C GLY A 60 -9.72 -8.42 15.39
N THR A 61 -9.85 -8.15 14.08
CA THR A 61 -8.98 -8.79 13.06
C THR A 61 -7.69 -8.02 12.85
N ILE A 62 -7.77 -6.69 12.74
CA ILE A 62 -6.60 -5.86 12.44
C ILE A 62 -5.86 -5.44 13.72
N GLY A 63 -6.54 -5.37 14.87
CA GLY A 63 -5.93 -4.98 16.14
C GLY A 63 -5.71 -3.46 16.27
N ILE A 64 -6.60 -2.65 15.70
CA ILE A 64 -6.59 -1.19 15.87
C ILE A 64 -7.43 -0.84 17.10
N GLU A 65 -6.77 -0.47 18.19
CA GLU A 65 -7.44 -0.07 19.43
C GLU A 65 -8.14 1.29 19.28
N ASP A 66 -7.41 2.32 18.83
CA ASP A 66 -7.92 3.66 18.63
C ASP A 66 -8.40 3.87 17.18
N VAL A 67 -9.69 3.70 16.98
CA VAL A 67 -10.35 3.81 15.67
C VAL A 67 -10.61 5.28 15.29
N SER A 68 -10.42 6.25 16.21
CA SER A 68 -10.67 7.67 15.92
C SER A 68 -9.85 8.19 14.73
N ARG A 69 -8.60 7.72 14.61
CA ARG A 69 -7.66 8.11 13.55
C ARG A 69 -7.99 7.50 12.18
N CYS A 70 -8.78 6.44 12.16
CA CYS A 70 -9.20 5.77 10.94
C CYS A 70 -10.74 5.69 10.81
N ALA A 71 -11.48 6.49 11.58
CA ALA A 71 -12.93 6.52 11.58
C ALA A 71 -13.59 6.65 10.19
N PRO A 72 -13.01 7.37 9.19
CA PRO A 72 -13.54 7.35 7.83
C PRO A 72 -13.68 5.95 7.21
N LEU A 73 -12.87 4.98 7.64
CA LEU A 73 -12.93 3.59 7.18
C LEU A 73 -14.21 2.87 7.61
N LEU A 74 -14.85 3.28 8.72
CA LEU A 74 -16.10 2.69 9.21
C LEU A 74 -17.23 2.77 8.18
N SER A 75 -17.14 3.71 7.23
CA SER A 75 -18.11 3.85 6.14
C SER A 75 -17.94 2.84 4.98
N CYS A 76 -16.90 2.01 5.01
CA CYS A 76 -16.52 1.08 3.95
C CYS A 76 -16.89 -0.37 4.30
N CYS A 77 -17.49 -1.10 3.35
CA CYS A 77 -17.84 -2.52 3.51
C CYS A 77 -16.59 -3.41 3.59
N VAL A 78 -16.55 -4.29 4.60
CA VAL A 78 -15.39 -5.15 4.90
C VAL A 78 -15.17 -6.14 3.76
N GLU A 79 -16.24 -6.77 3.31
CA GLU A 79 -16.25 -7.85 2.32
C GLU A 79 -15.80 -7.34 0.95
N THR A 80 -16.23 -6.13 0.57
CA THR A 80 -15.94 -5.57 -0.77
C THR A 80 -14.68 -4.70 -0.79
N LYS A 81 -14.34 -4.02 0.32
CA LYS A 81 -13.13 -3.18 0.38
C LYS A 81 -11.98 -3.87 1.09
N PHE A 82 -12.16 -4.39 2.29
CA PHE A 82 -11.01 -4.77 3.13
C PHE A 82 -10.47 -6.15 2.80
N ILE A 83 -11.34 -7.15 2.67
CA ILE A 83 -10.93 -8.54 2.39
C ILE A 83 -10.10 -8.64 1.10
N PRO A 84 -10.51 -8.08 -0.05
CA PRO A 84 -9.73 -8.22 -1.28
C PRO A 84 -8.32 -7.62 -1.19
N ARG A 85 -8.14 -6.59 -0.36
CA ARG A 85 -6.86 -5.92 -0.14
C ARG A 85 -5.98 -6.71 0.80
N LEU A 86 -6.56 -7.32 1.83
CA LEU A 86 -5.83 -8.23 2.71
C LEU A 86 -5.38 -9.47 1.92
N ASP A 87 -6.30 -10.09 1.18
CA ASP A 87 -6.04 -11.26 0.36
C ASP A 87 -4.99 -11.01 -0.71
N TYR A 88 -4.96 -9.80 -1.29
CA TYR A 88 -3.90 -9.40 -2.22
C TYR A 88 -2.51 -9.59 -1.59
N PHE A 89 -2.25 -9.05 -0.40
CA PHE A 89 -0.96 -9.21 0.26
C PHE A 89 -0.67 -10.66 0.67
N LEU A 90 -1.69 -11.44 1.05
CA LEU A 90 -1.52 -12.87 1.33
C LEU A 90 -1.11 -13.65 0.07
N LYS A 91 -1.72 -13.35 -1.08
CA LYS A 91 -1.38 -13.96 -2.38
C LYS A 91 0.03 -13.61 -2.84
N LEU A 92 0.54 -12.45 -2.45
CA LEU A 92 1.93 -12.05 -2.67
C LEU A 92 2.94 -12.80 -1.78
N GLY A 93 2.47 -13.65 -0.86
CA GLY A 93 3.31 -14.46 0.01
C GLY A 93 3.64 -13.83 1.35
N LEU A 94 3.01 -12.71 1.74
CA LEU A 94 3.12 -12.20 3.10
C LEU A 94 2.41 -13.15 4.08
N PRO A 95 3.05 -13.52 5.20
CA PRO A 95 2.36 -14.25 6.25
C PRO A 95 1.24 -13.36 6.81
N LYS A 96 0.13 -13.99 7.20
CA LYS A 96 -1.07 -13.29 7.69
C LYS A 96 -0.77 -12.28 8.80
N ARG A 97 0.14 -12.63 9.71
CA ARG A 97 0.61 -11.74 10.79
C ARG A 97 1.20 -10.43 10.27
N ASP A 98 2.03 -10.52 9.24
CA ASP A 98 2.71 -9.34 8.68
C ASP A 98 1.76 -8.52 7.83
N ALA A 99 0.86 -9.15 7.06
CA ALA A 99 -0.20 -8.45 6.35
C ALA A 99 -1.11 -7.66 7.31
N ILE A 100 -1.56 -8.29 8.40
CA ILE A 100 -2.32 -7.61 9.46
C ILE A 100 -1.51 -6.45 10.06
N SER A 101 -0.24 -6.68 10.40
CA SER A 101 0.65 -5.65 10.94
C SER A 101 0.78 -4.45 9.99
N LEU A 102 0.86 -4.71 8.68
CA LEU A 102 0.96 -3.71 7.63
C LEU A 102 -0.28 -2.81 7.60
N PHE A 103 -1.49 -3.38 7.61
CA PHE A 103 -2.75 -2.62 7.69
C PHE A 103 -2.95 -1.91 9.03
N ARG A 104 -2.52 -2.52 10.14
CA ARG A 104 -2.60 -1.90 11.47
C ARG A 104 -1.74 -0.64 11.55
N ARG A 105 -0.52 -0.69 10.99
CA ARG A 105 0.42 0.44 10.97
C ARG A 105 0.02 1.53 9.98
N PHE A 106 -0.73 1.18 8.94
CA PHE A 106 -1.17 2.14 7.92
C PHE A 106 -2.59 1.83 7.43
N PRO A 107 -3.63 2.15 8.23
CA PRO A 107 -5.02 1.77 7.91
C PRO A 107 -5.56 2.38 6.62
N SER A 108 -5.05 3.54 6.21
CA SER A 108 -5.41 4.16 4.92
C SER A 108 -5.04 3.30 3.71
N LEU A 109 -4.22 2.27 3.88
CA LEU A 109 -3.93 1.31 2.82
C LEU A 109 -5.19 0.64 2.26
N PHE A 110 -6.23 0.46 3.10
CA PHE A 110 -7.54 -0.03 2.66
C PHE A 110 -8.24 0.87 1.64
N CYS A 111 -7.80 2.11 1.49
CA CYS A 111 -8.38 3.05 0.52
C CYS A 111 -7.77 2.93 -0.87
N TYR A 112 -6.59 2.34 -1.03
CA TYR A 112 -5.96 2.25 -2.35
C TYR A 112 -6.58 1.15 -3.22
N SER A 113 -6.58 1.37 -4.53
CA SER A 113 -6.97 0.35 -5.51
C SER A 113 -5.88 -0.71 -5.60
N VAL A 114 -6.27 -1.97 -5.72
CA VAL A 114 -5.31 -3.06 -5.93
C VAL A 114 -4.64 -2.87 -7.29
N GLU A 115 -5.46 -2.84 -8.34
CA GLU A 115 -5.03 -2.78 -9.74
C GLU A 115 -4.33 -1.46 -10.10
N GLU A 116 -4.86 -0.32 -9.66
CA GLU A 116 -4.35 0.99 -10.09
C GLU A 116 -3.22 1.54 -9.20
N ASN A 117 -2.98 0.94 -8.04
CA ASN A 117 -2.04 1.51 -7.07
C ASN A 117 -1.14 0.47 -6.40
N LEU A 118 -1.70 -0.52 -5.73
CA LEU A 118 -0.89 -1.48 -4.97
C LEU A 118 -0.04 -2.33 -5.90
N GLU A 119 -0.64 -2.89 -6.94
CA GLU A 119 0.01 -3.81 -7.87
C GLU A 119 1.12 -3.18 -8.71
N PRO A 120 0.91 -2.03 -9.39
CA PRO A 120 1.98 -1.38 -10.14
C PRO A 120 3.18 -0.99 -9.25
N LYS A 121 2.91 -0.51 -8.03
CA LYS A 121 3.97 -0.12 -7.08
C LYS A 121 4.69 -1.31 -6.50
N PHE A 122 3.98 -2.40 -6.26
CA PHE A 122 4.55 -3.66 -5.80
C PHE A 122 5.45 -4.29 -6.85
N ASN A 123 4.99 -4.36 -8.09
CA ASN A 123 5.77 -4.88 -9.22
C ASN A 123 7.06 -4.06 -9.40
N TYR A 124 6.98 -2.73 -9.38
CA TYR A 124 8.17 -1.88 -9.41
C TYR A 124 9.11 -2.15 -8.23
N PHE A 125 8.57 -2.33 -7.03
CA PHE A 125 9.35 -2.56 -5.82
C PHE A 125 10.15 -3.87 -5.87
N LEU A 126 9.53 -4.96 -6.33
CA LEU A 126 10.22 -6.25 -6.39
C LEU A 126 11.09 -6.40 -7.63
N VAL A 127 10.56 -6.07 -8.82
CA VAL A 127 11.23 -6.36 -10.10
C VAL A 127 12.29 -5.33 -10.40
N GLU A 128 11.94 -4.05 -10.34
CA GLU A 128 12.82 -2.95 -10.77
C GLU A 128 13.77 -2.52 -9.65
N MET A 129 13.29 -2.45 -8.40
CA MET A 129 14.12 -2.06 -7.27
C MET A 129 14.85 -3.25 -6.60
N GLY A 130 14.44 -4.49 -6.90
CA GLY A 130 15.09 -5.70 -6.36
C GLY A 130 15.04 -5.81 -4.84
N ARG A 131 13.99 -5.31 -4.19
CA ARG A 131 13.93 -5.19 -2.72
C ARG A 131 13.20 -6.33 -2.03
N GLU A 132 13.46 -6.47 -0.73
CA GLU A 132 12.83 -7.50 0.09
C GLU A 132 11.44 -7.07 0.56
N LEU A 133 10.49 -8.01 0.50
CA LEU A 133 9.10 -7.80 0.92
C LEU A 133 8.96 -7.27 2.35
N ARG A 134 9.89 -7.64 3.23
CA ARG A 134 9.95 -7.18 4.62
C ARG A 134 10.04 -5.66 4.74
N GLU A 135 10.73 -4.98 3.82
CA GLU A 135 10.83 -3.52 3.86
C GLU A 135 9.46 -2.83 3.66
N LEU A 136 8.52 -3.47 2.95
CA LEU A 136 7.15 -2.95 2.80
C LEU A 136 6.34 -3.10 4.10
N VAL A 137 6.57 -4.18 4.85
CA VAL A 137 5.97 -4.36 6.19
C VAL A 137 6.52 -3.30 7.14
N ASP A 138 7.82 -3.00 7.04
CA ASP A 138 8.50 -1.99 7.85
C ASP A 138 8.12 -0.56 7.45
N PHE A 139 7.77 -0.35 6.17
CA PHE A 139 7.44 0.95 5.62
C PHE A 139 6.21 0.92 4.69
N PRO A 140 4.99 0.67 5.21
CA PRO A 140 3.77 0.59 4.40
C PRO A 140 3.40 1.92 3.72
N HIS A 141 3.95 3.03 4.19
CA HIS A 141 3.77 4.35 3.57
C HIS A 141 4.38 4.43 2.16
N TYR A 142 5.17 3.46 1.73
CA TYR A 142 5.61 3.31 0.34
C TYR A 142 4.45 3.50 -0.64
N PHE A 143 3.31 2.84 -0.39
CA PHE A 143 2.13 2.92 -1.26
C PHE A 143 1.46 4.30 -1.30
N SER A 144 1.80 5.20 -0.38
CA SER A 144 1.26 6.57 -0.39
C SER A 144 1.99 7.50 -1.36
N PHE A 145 3.21 7.18 -1.76
CA PHE A 145 3.99 8.02 -2.68
C PHE A 145 3.60 7.76 -4.14
N SER A 146 3.70 8.79 -4.98
CA SER A 146 3.47 8.65 -6.42
C SER A 146 4.56 7.76 -7.05
N LEU A 147 4.13 6.78 -7.86
CA LEU A 147 5.05 5.90 -8.57
C LEU A 147 5.90 6.69 -9.57
N GLU A 148 5.25 7.45 -10.43
CA GLU A 148 5.90 8.20 -11.51
C GLU A 148 6.64 9.44 -11.02
N ASN A 149 6.10 10.17 -10.03
CA ASN A 149 6.63 11.48 -9.65
C ASN A 149 7.58 11.44 -8.44
N ARG A 150 7.65 10.31 -7.73
CA ARG A 150 8.43 10.22 -6.48
C ARG A 150 9.28 8.97 -6.38
N ILE A 151 8.68 7.80 -6.58
CA ILE A 151 9.38 6.51 -6.40
C ILE A 151 10.39 6.30 -7.53
N LYS A 152 9.93 6.27 -8.79
CA LYS A 152 10.77 6.02 -9.97
C LYS A 152 11.91 7.04 -10.11
N PRO A 153 11.69 8.36 -10.06
CA PRO A 153 12.77 9.33 -10.26
C PRO A 153 13.85 9.20 -9.20
N ARG A 154 13.47 9.03 -7.93
CA ARG A 154 14.44 8.92 -6.84
C ARG A 154 15.18 7.60 -6.85
N HIS A 155 14.50 6.51 -7.20
CA HIS A 155 15.17 5.22 -7.39
C HIS A 155 16.24 5.31 -8.48
N LYS A 156 15.90 5.86 -9.65
CA LYS A 156 16.85 6.08 -10.76
C LYS A 156 18.04 6.92 -10.33
N MET A 157 17.82 8.06 -9.66
CA MET A 157 18.92 8.88 -9.14
C MET A 157 19.84 8.14 -8.15
N CYS A 158 19.28 7.23 -7.33
CA CYS A 158 20.08 6.41 -6.44
C CYS A 158 20.94 5.41 -7.24
N VAL A 159 20.36 4.77 -8.26
CA VAL A 159 21.06 3.82 -9.15
C VAL A 159 22.15 4.52 -9.95
N ASP A 160 21.87 5.68 -10.55
CA ASP A 160 22.84 6.47 -11.33
C ASP A 160 24.05 6.90 -10.49
N LYS A 161 23.86 7.04 -9.17
CA LYS A 161 24.92 7.37 -8.21
C LYS A 161 25.51 6.14 -7.50
N GLY A 162 25.02 4.93 -7.78
CA GLY A 162 25.47 3.70 -7.12
C GLY A 162 25.15 3.62 -5.63
N VAL A 163 24.15 4.35 -5.14
CA VAL A 163 23.80 4.44 -3.72
C VAL A 163 22.56 3.61 -3.42
N TYR A 164 22.57 2.86 -2.33
CA TYR A 164 21.39 2.18 -1.81
C TYR A 164 20.86 2.86 -0.55
N LEU A 165 19.67 3.45 -0.62
CA LEU A 165 19.02 4.12 0.52
C LEU A 165 17.84 3.31 1.05
N SER A 166 17.56 3.41 2.36
CA SER A 166 16.33 2.86 2.93
C SER A 166 15.09 3.62 2.42
N LEU A 167 13.96 2.93 2.27
CA LEU A 167 12.72 3.54 1.75
C LEU A 167 12.29 4.81 2.50
N PRO A 168 12.33 4.87 3.85
CA PRO A 168 11.96 6.10 4.55
C PRO A 168 12.88 7.26 4.19
N VAL A 169 14.19 7.02 4.08
CA VAL A 169 15.18 8.04 3.72
C VAL A 169 15.00 8.48 2.28
N MET A 170 14.78 7.54 1.37
CA MET A 170 14.62 7.83 -0.05
C MET A 170 13.33 8.61 -0.31
N LEU A 171 12.22 8.28 0.37
CA LEU A 171 10.90 8.77 -0.01
C LEU A 171 10.36 9.90 0.89
N LYS A 172 10.58 9.85 2.21
CA LYS A 172 10.08 10.89 3.13
C LYS A 172 10.88 12.18 3.08
N THR A 173 12.15 12.13 2.70
CA THR A 173 13.01 13.33 2.73
C THR A 173 12.55 14.37 1.71
N PRO A 174 12.49 15.67 2.07
CA PRO A 174 12.27 16.75 1.11
C PRO A 174 13.31 16.72 -0.02
N GLU A 175 12.94 17.20 -1.21
CA GLU A 175 13.77 17.14 -2.42
C GLU A 175 15.17 17.73 -2.22
N SER A 176 15.25 18.92 -1.63
CA SER A 176 16.54 19.58 -1.35
C SER A 176 17.46 18.77 -0.45
N ARG A 177 16.91 18.12 0.59
CA ARG A 177 17.67 17.25 1.49
C ARG A 177 18.04 15.93 0.83
N PHE A 178 17.17 15.37 0.00
CA PHE A 178 17.44 14.16 -0.76
C PHE A 178 18.63 14.35 -1.70
N ARG A 179 18.63 15.44 -2.49
CA ARG A 179 19.74 15.76 -3.42
C ARG A 179 21.04 16.00 -2.69
N LYS A 180 21.05 16.85 -1.66
CA LYS A 180 22.24 17.07 -0.82
C LYS A 180 22.83 15.77 -0.27
N ARG A 181 21.96 14.84 0.16
CA ARG A 181 22.40 13.54 0.68
C ARG A 181 23.00 12.66 -0.42
N LEU A 182 22.44 12.67 -1.63
CA LEU A 182 23.05 11.98 -2.77
C LEU A 182 24.41 12.59 -3.13
N ASP A 183 24.53 13.92 -3.16
CA ASP A 183 25.78 14.61 -3.50
C ASP A 183 26.91 14.29 -2.51
N VAL A 184 26.61 14.23 -1.21
CA VAL A 184 27.59 13.82 -0.17
C VAL A 184 28.05 12.38 -0.37
N CYS A 185 27.15 11.49 -0.79
CA CYS A 185 27.49 10.09 -1.08
C CYS A 185 28.31 9.91 -2.37
N CYS A 186 28.31 10.89 -3.27
CA CYS A 186 29.14 10.87 -4.49
C CYS A 186 30.51 11.51 -4.30
N ASN A 187 30.63 12.45 -3.37
CA ASN A 187 31.87 13.19 -3.11
C ASN A 187 32.71 12.59 -1.96
N SER A 188 32.12 11.67 -1.20
CA SER A 188 32.84 10.83 -0.27
C SER A 188 33.00 9.47 -0.94
N SER A 189 34.21 8.92 -0.95
CA SER A 189 34.50 7.58 -1.48
C SER A 189 33.38 6.59 -1.15
N ILE A 190 33.09 5.68 -2.09
CA ILE A 190 32.15 4.56 -1.93
C ILE A 190 32.16 4.10 -0.48
N PRO A 191 31.00 4.07 0.24
CA PRO A 191 30.99 3.74 1.66
C PRO A 191 31.74 2.42 1.87
N LEU A 192 32.71 2.41 2.78
CA LEU A 192 33.48 1.20 3.11
C LEU A 192 32.50 0.04 3.38
N ARG A 193 32.88 -1.19 3.01
CA ARG A 193 32.03 -2.40 3.19
C ARG A 193 31.55 -2.60 4.64
N SER A 194 32.19 -1.96 5.60
CA SER A 194 31.87 -1.92 7.03
C SER A 194 30.83 -0.86 7.43
N SER A 195 30.37 0.00 6.51
CA SER A 195 29.42 1.06 6.79
C SER A 195 28.01 0.50 7.04
N PRO A 196 27.26 1.03 8.03
CA PRO A 196 25.84 0.69 8.22
C PRO A 196 24.95 1.02 7.01
N LEU A 197 25.46 1.83 6.08
CA LEU A 197 24.83 2.19 4.80
C LEU A 197 25.20 1.24 3.66
N TRP A 198 26.24 0.41 3.84
CA TRP A 198 26.62 -0.63 2.90
C TRP A 198 25.78 -1.88 3.17
N ARG A 199 24.86 -2.21 2.25
CA ARG A 199 24.33 -3.57 2.14
C ARG A 199 24.95 -4.22 0.92
N ASN A 200 25.55 -5.37 1.17
CA ASN A 200 26.12 -6.24 0.15
C ASN A 200 24.96 -6.75 -0.73
N ASN A 201 24.59 -6.02 -1.78
CA ASN A 201 24.14 -6.72 -2.98
C ASN A 201 25.40 -7.42 -3.46
N GLY A 202 25.42 -8.75 -3.33
CA GLY A 202 26.54 -9.58 -3.77
C GLY A 202 27.05 -9.04 -5.09
N THR A 203 28.33 -8.70 -5.11
CA THR A 203 29.02 -8.38 -6.34
C THR A 203 28.70 -9.50 -7.32
N LEU A 204 28.22 -9.12 -8.50
CA LEU A 204 28.45 -9.89 -9.71
C LEU A 204 29.98 -9.93 -9.85
N ASP A 205 30.60 -10.84 -9.13
CA ASP A 205 31.93 -11.29 -9.48
C ASP A 205 31.70 -12.10 -10.77
N GLU A 206 32.17 -11.55 -11.89
CA GLU A 206 32.50 -12.34 -13.06
C GLU A 206 33.51 -13.39 -12.61
N GLU A 207 33.02 -14.54 -12.16
CA GLU A 207 33.55 -15.89 -12.33
C GLU A 207 32.97 -16.83 -11.26
N ALA A 208 32.54 -18.00 -11.73
CA ALA A 208 31.90 -19.10 -11.01
C ALA A 208 30.43 -18.86 -10.58
N ILE A 209 29.53 -19.55 -11.28
CA ILE A 209 28.16 -19.88 -10.86
C ILE A 209 28.24 -20.99 -9.79
N PRO A 210 27.78 -20.78 -8.55
CA PRO A 210 27.31 -21.87 -7.70
C PRO A 210 25.80 -21.74 -7.55
N SER A 211 25.11 -22.75 -8.04
CA SER A 211 23.67 -22.94 -7.94
C SER A 211 23.11 -22.66 -6.54
N GLY A 212 22.10 -21.78 -6.46
CA GLY A 212 21.01 -21.95 -5.50
C GLY A 212 20.89 -20.95 -4.34
N SER A 213 20.89 -19.64 -4.61
CA SER A 213 20.36 -18.68 -3.62
C SER A 213 18.84 -18.84 -3.47
N ALA A 214 18.30 -18.55 -2.28
CA ALA A 214 16.87 -18.63 -1.97
C ALA A 214 15.97 -17.82 -2.95
N ILE A 215 16.57 -16.81 -3.60
CA ILE A 215 15.97 -16.00 -4.66
C ILE A 215 15.75 -16.85 -5.92
N SER A 216 16.72 -17.66 -6.35
CA SER A 216 16.56 -18.62 -7.46
C SER A 216 15.50 -19.69 -7.17
N ARG A 217 15.36 -20.11 -5.90
CA ARG A 217 14.24 -20.97 -5.46
C ARG A 217 12.89 -20.24 -5.52
N MET A 218 12.84 -18.94 -5.22
CA MET A 218 11.62 -18.14 -5.33
C MET A 218 11.23 -17.86 -6.79
N TYR A 219 12.20 -17.54 -7.67
CA TYR A 219 11.99 -17.41 -9.11
C TYR A 219 11.55 -18.74 -9.74
N LYS A 220 12.15 -19.87 -9.36
CA LYS A 220 11.69 -21.21 -9.79
C LYS A 220 10.31 -21.56 -9.25
N LYS A 221 9.96 -21.13 -8.02
CA LYS A 221 8.64 -21.38 -7.42
C LYS A 221 7.55 -20.50 -8.03
N LEU A 222 7.85 -19.23 -8.35
CA LEU A 222 6.98 -18.31 -9.09
C LEU A 222 6.81 -18.75 -10.55
N ALA A 223 7.88 -19.19 -11.21
CA ALA A 223 7.84 -19.76 -12.55
C ALA A 223 7.10 -21.11 -12.60
N ALA A 224 7.18 -21.92 -11.54
CA ALA A 224 6.45 -23.19 -11.41
C ALA A 224 4.98 -23.01 -11.02
N MET A 225 4.58 -21.85 -10.47
CA MET A 225 3.23 -21.60 -9.97
C MET A 225 2.20 -21.19 -11.04
N LYS A 226 2.54 -21.26 -12.34
CA LYS A 226 1.62 -21.05 -13.48
C LYS A 226 0.44 -20.13 -13.13
N ILE A 227 0.72 -18.85 -12.94
CA ILE A 227 -0.29 -17.85 -13.29
C ILE A 227 -0.33 -17.89 -14.80
N ASP A 228 -1.43 -18.42 -15.31
CA ASP A 228 -1.58 -18.88 -16.67
C ASP A 228 -1.21 -17.80 -17.69
N HIS A 229 -0.03 -17.97 -18.29
CA HIS A 229 0.51 -17.12 -19.36
C HIS A 229 -0.40 -17.14 -20.61
N SER A 230 -1.37 -18.08 -20.66
CA SER A 230 -2.40 -18.17 -21.68
C SER A 230 -3.43 -17.01 -21.60
N LEU A 231 -3.77 -16.53 -20.39
CA LEU A 231 -4.76 -15.45 -20.22
C LEU A 231 -4.18 -14.05 -20.46
N MET A 232 -2.89 -13.83 -20.19
CA MET A 232 -2.24 -12.54 -20.49
C MET A 232 -2.05 -12.31 -22.00
N LEU A 233 -1.91 -13.38 -22.80
CA LEU A 233 -1.86 -13.28 -24.26
C LEU A 233 -3.26 -13.13 -24.88
N GLN A 234 -4.32 -13.66 -24.27
CA GLN A 234 -5.69 -13.40 -24.73
C GLN A 234 -6.18 -11.97 -24.44
N PHE A 235 -5.75 -11.34 -23.34
CA PHE A 235 -6.12 -9.94 -23.05
C PHE A 235 -5.26 -8.89 -23.77
N ALA A 236 -4.07 -9.26 -24.27
CA ALA A 236 -3.25 -8.37 -25.10
C ALA A 236 -3.76 -8.27 -26.56
N SER A 237 -4.43 -9.30 -27.08
CA SER A 237 -5.02 -9.27 -28.44
C SER A 237 -6.38 -8.54 -28.51
N LEU A 238 -7.11 -8.40 -27.40
CA LEU A 238 -8.43 -7.75 -27.37
C LEU A 238 -8.39 -6.22 -27.22
N ARG A 239 -7.22 -5.59 -27.34
CA ARG A 239 -7.05 -4.12 -27.37
C ARG A 239 -6.55 -3.57 -28.70
N VAL A 240 -6.41 -4.39 -29.74
CA VAL A 240 -6.02 -3.95 -31.09
C VAL A 240 -7.20 -3.87 -32.07
N GLU A 241 -8.36 -4.48 -31.77
CA GLU A 241 -9.49 -4.53 -32.72
C GLU A 241 -10.57 -3.44 -32.55
N THR A 242 -10.55 -2.61 -31.50
CA THR A 242 -11.55 -1.51 -31.36
C THR A 242 -11.08 -0.15 -31.86
N SER A 243 -9.87 -0.05 -32.42
CA SER A 243 -9.37 1.15 -33.12
C SER A 243 -9.38 1.03 -34.65
N ALA A 244 -9.94 -0.05 -35.21
CA ALA A 244 -10.02 -0.27 -36.66
C ALA A 244 -11.46 -0.26 -37.25
N LEU A 245 -12.47 0.19 -36.48
CA LEU A 245 -13.86 0.34 -36.96
C LEU A 245 -14.36 1.79 -36.98
N PHE A 246 -13.46 2.79 -37.04
CA PHE A 246 -13.87 4.19 -37.25
C PHE A 246 -12.98 4.98 -38.23
N THR A 247 -12.40 4.29 -39.21
CA THR A 247 -11.94 4.88 -40.48
C THR A 247 -12.07 3.84 -41.59
N ALA A 248 -13.30 3.61 -42.03
CA ALA A 248 -13.70 3.18 -43.37
C ALA A 248 -15.23 3.18 -43.42
#